data_AF-A0A0F5ZS46-F1
#
_entry.id   AF-A0A0F5ZS46-F1
#
_cell.length_a   1.000
_cell.length_b   1.000
_cell.length_c   1.000
_cell.angle_alpha   90.00
_cell.angle_beta   90.00
_cell.angle_gamma   90.00
#
_symmetry.space_group_name_H-M   'P 1'
#
loop_
_entity.id
_entity.type
_entity.pdbx_description
1 polymer ?
#
loop_
_entity_poly.entity_id
_entity_poly.type
_entity_poly.pdbx_seq_one_letter_code
_entity_poly.pdbx_strand_id
1 'polypeptide(L)'
;GDTITVTVTQPDGTTNEVTTTVPGGWTDGTAVPVTLSPEDLGGTGGELPGEGDYTITTTVTDSAGNTSAPSTETGFTVDTTAP
;
A
#
# COMPACT_ATOMS: atom_id res chain seq x y z
N GLY A 1 -1.36 -12.15 -15.21
CA GLY A 1 -0.60 -10.89 -15.09
C GLY A 1 -0.13 -10.82 -13.67
N ASP A 2 1.04 -10.27 -13.44
CA ASP A 2 1.64 -10.27 -12.10
C ASP A 2 0.80 -9.42 -11.14
N THR A 3 0.74 -9.85 -9.88
CA THR A 3 -0.04 -9.20 -8.83
C THR A 3 0.89 -8.36 -7.97
N ILE A 4 0.54 -7.10 -7.77
CA ILE A 4 1.19 -6.19 -6.83
C ILE A 4 0.39 -6.23 -5.54
N THR A 5 1.05 -6.55 -4.42
CA THR A 5 0.48 -6.47 -3.08
C THR A 5 1.13 -5.30 -2.36
N VAL A 6 0.33 -4.31 -1.98
CA VAL A 6 0.73 -3.16 -1.17
C VAL A 6 0.29 -3.45 0.26
N THR A 7 1.25 -3.49 1.19
CA THR A 7 0.99 -3.68 2.61
C THR A 7 1.15 -2.33 3.31
N VAL A 8 0.09 -1.89 3.98
CA VAL A 8 0.07 -0.68 4.81
C VAL A 8 0.17 -1.10 6.27
N THR A 9 1.20 -0.65 6.98
CA THR A 9 1.34 -0.81 8.42
C THR A 9 0.82 0.44 9.12
N GLN A 10 -0.10 0.25 10.04
CA GLN A 10 -0.73 1.31 10.84
C GLN A 10 0.09 1.63 12.11
N PRO A 11 -0.18 2.77 12.78
CA PRO A 11 0.52 3.14 14.02
C PRO A 11 0.41 2.10 15.15
N ASP A 12 -0.66 1.31 15.18
CA ASP A 12 -0.86 0.25 16.16
C ASP A 12 -0.16 -1.08 15.78
N GLY A 13 0.56 -1.10 14.65
CA GLY A 13 1.24 -2.26 14.09
C GLY A 13 0.34 -3.22 13.33
N THR A 14 -0.96 -2.96 13.22
CA THR A 14 -1.84 -3.74 12.35
C THR A 14 -1.58 -3.42 10.88
N THR A 15 -1.91 -4.36 10.00
CA THR A 15 -1.64 -4.24 8.57
C THR A 15 -2.90 -4.44 7.74
N ASN A 16 -3.04 -3.63 6.69
CA ASN A 16 -4.01 -3.83 5.63
C ASN A 16 -3.28 -4.10 4.31
N GLU A 17 -3.92 -4.87 3.43
CA GLU A 17 -3.39 -5.17 2.11
C GLU A 17 -4.30 -4.64 1.01
N VAL A 18 -3.69 -3.97 0.04
CA VAL A 18 -4.33 -3.55 -1.21
C VAL A 18 -3.66 -4.28 -2.36
N THR A 19 -4.46 -4.92 -3.21
CA THR A 19 -3.92 -5.65 -4.37
C THR A 19 -4.31 -4.98 -5.68
N THR A 20 -3.40 -5.00 -6.63
CA THR A 20 -3.65 -4.62 -8.01
C THR A 20 -2.85 -5.52 -8.95
N THR A 21 -3.05 -5.38 -10.25
CA THR A 21 -2.33 -6.16 -11.26
C THR A 21 -1.42 -5.28 -12.09
N VAL A 22 -0.27 -5.81 -12.50
CA VAL A 22 0.59 -5.16 -13.48
C VAL A 22 -0.19 -5.01 -14.81
N PRO A 23 -0.35 -3.78 -15.34
CA PRO A 23 -1.11 -3.56 -16.57
C PRO A 23 -0.52 -4.30 -17.77
N GLY A 24 -1.38 -4.71 -18.70
CA GLY A 24 -0.94 -5.28 -19.99
C GLY A 24 -0.12 -4.25 -20.78
N GLY A 25 1.05 -4.66 -21.28
CA GLY A 25 1.97 -3.76 -21.98
C GLY A 25 2.81 -2.87 -21.07
N TRP A 26 2.87 -3.16 -19.76
CA TRP A 26 3.80 -2.52 -18.84
C TRP A 26 5.24 -2.66 -19.34
N THR A 27 6.01 -1.58 -19.19
CA THR A 27 7.43 -1.54 -19.54
C THR A 27 8.23 -1.16 -18.32
N ASP A 28 9.44 -1.72 -18.20
CA ASP A 28 10.32 -1.45 -17.09
C ASP A 28 10.55 0.06 -16.89
N GLY A 29 10.59 0.50 -15.63
CA GLY A 29 10.68 1.90 -15.25
C GLY A 29 9.36 2.69 -15.33
N THR A 30 8.26 2.11 -15.83
CA THR A 30 6.94 2.76 -15.79
C THR A 30 6.27 2.56 -14.44
N ALA A 31 5.81 3.63 -13.79
CA ALA A 31 5.08 3.52 -12.52
C ALA A 31 3.68 2.92 -12.72
N VAL A 32 3.26 2.05 -11.80
CA VAL A 32 1.87 1.57 -11.69
C VAL A 32 1.21 2.34 -10.54
N PRO A 33 0.25 3.23 -10.79
CA PRO A 33 -0.39 3.99 -9.72
C PRO A 33 -1.32 3.09 -8.89
N VAL A 34 -1.21 3.22 -7.56
CA VAL A 34 -2.13 2.62 -6.59
C VAL A 34 -2.68 3.75 -5.73
N THR A 35 -4.00 3.75 -5.52
CA THR A 35 -4.66 4.71 -4.62
C THR A 35 -5.10 3.97 -3.38
N LEU A 36 -4.79 4.53 -2.21
CA LEU A 36 -5.25 4.02 -0.92
C LEU A 36 -6.42 4.87 -0.44
N SER A 37 -7.53 4.21 -0.14
CA SER A 37 -8.72 4.80 0.47
C SER A 37 -8.52 4.93 1.99
N PRO A 38 -9.32 5.75 2.70
CA PRO A 38 -9.24 5.81 4.15
C PRO A 38 -9.38 4.45 4.82
N GLU A 39 -10.20 3.55 4.28
CA GLU A 39 -10.39 2.18 4.79
C GLU A 39 -9.13 1.32 4.63
N ASP A 40 -8.36 1.53 3.56
CA ASP A 40 -7.07 0.85 3.35
C ASP A 40 -6.06 1.25 4.41
N LEU A 41 -6.23 2.43 5.02
CA LEU A 41 -5.42 2.93 6.12
C LEU A 41 -6.01 2.60 7.52
N GLY A 42 -7.12 1.86 7.59
CA GLY A 42 -7.79 1.49 8.85
C GLY A 42 -8.96 2.40 9.26
N GLY A 43 -9.33 3.35 8.40
CA GLY A 43 -10.50 4.21 8.57
C GLY A 43 -11.81 3.44 8.42
N THR A 44 -12.92 4.07 8.82
CA THR A 44 -14.26 3.47 8.68
C THR A 44 -15.24 4.48 8.14
N GLY A 45 -16.09 4.06 7.20
CA GLY A 45 -17.16 4.91 6.66
C GLY A 45 -16.68 6.15 5.91
N GLY A 46 -15.52 6.09 5.27
CA GLY A 46 -14.91 7.20 4.53
C GLY A 46 -14.14 8.21 5.39
N GLU A 47 -14.05 8.00 6.70
CA GLU A 47 -13.27 8.86 7.61
C GLU A 47 -11.81 8.43 7.65
N LEU A 48 -10.90 9.40 7.85
CA LEU A 48 -9.48 9.12 8.04
C LEU A 48 -9.27 8.21 9.26
N PRO A 49 -8.21 7.38 9.23
CA PRO A 49 -7.83 6.57 10.38
C PRO A 49 -7.26 7.43 11.52
N GLY A 50 -6.81 6.80 12.60
CA GLY A 50 -6.14 7.49 13.69
C GLY A 50 -4.89 8.27 13.26
N GLU A 51 -4.49 9.25 14.07
CA GLU A 51 -3.23 9.97 13.85
C GLU A 51 -2.02 9.07 14.12
N GLY A 52 -0.90 9.37 13.46
CA GLY A 52 0.37 8.70 13.71
C GLY A 52 1.17 8.37 12.46
N ASP A 53 2.19 7.54 12.66
CA ASP A 53 3.12 7.09 11.63
C ASP A 53 2.59 5.85 10.92
N TYR A 54 2.51 5.92 9.59
CA TYR A 54 2.12 4.83 8.71
C TYR A 54 3.29 4.44 7.83
N THR A 55 3.40 3.16 7.49
CA THR A 55 4.42 2.68 6.56
C THR A 55 3.83 1.84 5.44
N ILE A 56 4.48 1.88 4.28
CA ILE A 56 4.08 1.14 3.09
C ILE A 56 5.24 0.28 2.63
N THR A 57 4.94 -0.98 2.34
CA THR A 57 5.81 -1.89 1.59
C THR A 57 5.05 -2.52 0.44
N THR A 58 5.77 -3.03 -0.55
CA THR A 58 5.16 -3.67 -1.73
C THR A 58 5.92 -4.92 -2.12
N THR A 59 5.18 -5.93 -2.56
CA THR A 59 5.71 -7.14 -3.21
C THR A 59 5.03 -7.35 -4.55
N VAL A 60 5.71 -8.07 -5.45
CA VAL A 60 5.13 -8.50 -6.73
C VAL A 60 5.19 -10.02 -6.80
N THR A 61 4.06 -10.64 -7.15
CA THR A 61 3.94 -12.08 -7.38
C THR A 61 3.64 -12.34 -8.84
N ASP A 62 4.48 -13.13 -9.51
CA ASP A 62 4.26 -13.50 -10.90
C ASP A 62 3.13 -14.53 -11.07
N SER A 63 2.73 -14.78 -12.32
CA SER A 63 1.66 -15.75 -12.61
C SER A 63 2.04 -17.22 -12.32
N ALA A 64 3.32 -17.52 -12.07
CA ALA A 64 3.81 -18.83 -11.66
C ALA A 64 3.88 -18.98 -10.12
N GLY A 65 3.61 -17.90 -9.37
CA GLY A 65 3.61 -17.88 -7.91
C GLY A 65 4.95 -17.50 -7.27
N ASN A 66 5.91 -16.95 -8.02
CA ASN A 66 7.15 -16.43 -7.44
C ASN A 66 6.92 -15.01 -6.90
N THR A 67 7.26 -14.76 -5.65
CA THR A 67 7.11 -13.44 -5.00
C THR A 67 8.47 -12.77 -4.77
N SER A 68 8.54 -11.46 -5.02
CA SER A 68 9.74 -10.66 -4.75
C SER A 68 10.00 -10.50 -3.25
N ALA A 69 11.20 -10.02 -2.89
CA ALA A 69 11.39 -9.39 -1.58
C ALA A 69 10.52 -8.12 -1.46
N PRO A 70 10.14 -7.71 -0.23
CA PRO A 70 9.48 -6.43 -0.01
C PRO A 70 10.34 -5.26 -0.49
N SER A 71 9.68 -4.19 -0.96
CA SER A 71 10.33 -2.92 -1.25
C SER A 71 10.94 -2.31 0.02
N THR A 72 11.80 -1.30 -0.16
CA THR A 72 12.16 -0.39 0.93
C THR A 72 10.89 0.24 1.50
N GLU A 73 10.82 0.32 2.82
CA GLU A 73 9.71 0.93 3.52
C GLU A 73 9.61 2.43 3.22
N THR A 74 8.40 2.90 2.95
CA THR A 74 8.10 4.32 2.77
C THR A 74 7.11 4.77 3.83
N GLY A 75 7.50 5.75 4.64
CA GLY A 75 6.69 6.27 5.74
C GLY A 75 5.94 7.56 5.40
N PHE A 76 4.78 7.77 6.02
CA PHE A 76 4.04 9.03 6.03
C PHE A 76 3.29 9.20 7.35
N THR A 77 2.84 10.43 7.65
CA THR A 77 2.14 10.75 8.90
C THR A 77 0.75 11.28 8.63
N VAL A 78 -0.22 10.84 9.41
CA VAL A 78 -1.57 11.44 9.47
C VAL A 78 -1.64 12.35 10.69
N ASP A 79 -1.93 13.63 10.46
CA ASP A 79 -2.12 14.66 11.49
C ASP A 79 -3.38 15.46 11.16
N THR A 80 -4.37 15.41 12.05
CA THR A 80 -5.65 16.12 11.95
C THR A 80 -5.76 17.25 12.98
N THR A 81 -4.72 17.45 13.78
CA THR A 81 -4.68 18.44 14.84
C THR A 81 -4.41 19.83 14.25
N ALA A 82 -5.16 20.83 14.73
CA ALA A 82 -5.03 22.20 14.25
C ALA A 82 -3.67 22.82 14.65
N PRO A 83 -3.10 23.74 13.85
CA PRO A 83 -1.84 24.43 14.14
C PRO A 83 -1.85 25.33 15.39
#